data_AF-A0A642V0Z1-F1
#
_entry.id   AF-A0A642V0Z1-F1
#
_cell.length_a   1.000
_cell.length_b   1.000
_cell.length_c   1.000
_cell.angle_alpha   90.00
_cell.angle_beta   90.00
_cell.angle_gamma   90.00
#
_symmetry.space_group_name_H-M   'P 1'
#
loop_
_entity.id
_entity.type
_entity.pdbx_description
1 polymer ?
#
loop_
_entity_poly.entity_id
_entity_poly.type
_entity_poly.pdbx_seq_one_letter_code
_entity_poly.pdbx_strand_id
1 'polypeptide(L)'
;MTQKNGKFSSATGLREPLSTTEFADVIPDIFTVFTDADDIGAMTTPLPSGFHEPEASRLLASVHKLPSQAKNPTTMQQRIQEHYYTTPYQIYHDLTVVCARTISHYPLGSDEYFDVDFYYRFCVEVLLRELTRLHMQMGPVESEGDQSELQAQLLEDFTSISSAYRQGNNETISYIHEEEPADSQSPYAPVYQPSAPPRKTVQPLFSSLLGKSQLDPRPTVVGGDYTISKVVASNRVGARGVQTMDAISPGSNRIPNPSEARNSLILNDFFHPTWYTIPIPSWLTYKGTALKPPTALPNAIALKQDANGGNKRTTLSILQRGKHPERTTTSKLVDVPGDSYRSFAPVTDSGDAIITGGFKAGIWLQHLGWKRIQEIKQATKEGESASEEKDADEDKEKSKETSPPPPWPSKYDEPISDEVMARWKPEPVEAGAPIDVAALVNWDPARITQLEEMKRDRNDITKSAASLQRLISINLLRLNKLRNQRYRASDPRSILPPGDEEKNVYHRTAKLLTFAIEAYKLSPGDFDVKFSRHLPVLTEEFGGVLPGAMPSKPSQYPVSGNRRVPNIRGPYRKKNRAV
;
A
#
# COMPACT_ATOMS: atom_id res chain seq x y z
N MET A 1 51.21 29.91 -33.86
CA MET A 1 51.79 30.16 -32.51
C MET A 1 51.02 31.29 -31.86
N THR A 2 50.04 30.95 -31.02
CA THR A 2 49.49 31.78 -29.93
C THR A 2 48.51 30.90 -29.17
N GLN A 3 49.03 30.17 -28.17
CA GLN A 3 48.21 29.44 -27.20
C GLN A 3 47.43 30.45 -26.37
N LYS A 4 46.10 30.45 -26.50
CA LYS A 4 45.21 30.98 -25.46
C LYS A 4 44.80 29.80 -24.59
N ASN A 5 45.44 29.69 -23.43
CA ASN A 5 45.05 28.80 -22.36
C ASN A 5 43.69 29.25 -21.82
N GLY A 6 42.62 28.62 -22.31
CA GLY A 6 41.31 28.66 -21.67
C GLY A 6 41.36 27.81 -20.41
N LYS A 7 41.30 28.47 -19.25
CA LYS A 7 41.06 27.82 -17.96
C LYS A 7 39.75 27.02 -18.05
N PHE A 8 39.87 25.69 -18.03
CA PHE A 8 38.77 24.81 -17.68
C PHE A 8 38.40 25.08 -16.21
N SER A 9 37.28 25.75 -15.99
CA SER A 9 36.63 25.82 -14.69
C SER A 9 35.95 24.47 -14.45
N SER A 10 36.51 23.68 -13.53
CA SER A 10 35.86 22.47 -13.04
C SER A 10 34.59 22.86 -12.28
N ALA A 11 33.44 22.53 -12.84
CA ALA A 11 32.16 22.56 -12.14
C ALA A 11 32.07 21.42 -11.12
N THR A 12 32.98 21.40 -10.16
CA THR A 12 32.72 20.83 -8.83
C THR A 12 32.06 21.94 -8.04
N GLY A 13 30.82 21.76 -7.60
CA GLY A 13 30.08 22.69 -6.75
C GLY A 13 30.67 22.79 -5.33
N LEU A 14 31.95 23.09 -5.22
CA LEU A 14 32.57 23.61 -4.02
C LEU A 14 32.31 25.12 -4.04
N ARG A 15 31.25 25.56 -3.34
CA ARG A 15 31.13 26.96 -2.95
C ARG A 15 32.42 27.34 -2.22
N GLU A 16 32.99 28.49 -2.56
CA GLU A 16 34.10 29.09 -1.80
C GLU A 16 33.73 29.15 -0.31
N PRO A 17 34.68 28.95 0.63
CA PRO A 17 34.37 29.01 2.06
C PRO A 17 33.78 30.38 2.39
N LEU A 18 32.52 30.38 2.82
CA LEU A 18 31.77 31.58 3.16
C LEU A 18 32.43 32.30 4.34
N SER A 19 32.35 33.63 4.35
CA SER A 19 33.08 34.50 5.26
C SER A 19 32.61 34.40 6.71
N THR A 20 33.51 34.68 7.66
CA THR A 20 33.25 34.77 9.12
C THR A 20 32.07 35.69 9.51
N THR A 21 31.62 36.54 8.59
CA THR A 21 30.47 37.43 8.75
C THR A 21 29.13 36.68 8.79
N GLU A 22 28.96 35.62 8.00
CA GLU A 22 27.71 34.83 8.00
C GLU A 22 27.54 34.02 9.28
N PHE A 23 28.65 33.60 9.90
CA PHE A 23 28.60 32.94 11.20
C PHE A 23 28.12 33.88 12.30
N ALA A 24 28.52 35.16 12.27
CA ALA A 24 28.11 36.15 13.27
C ALA A 24 26.58 36.36 13.29
N ASP A 25 25.90 36.21 12.15
CA ASP A 25 24.45 36.32 12.04
C ASP A 25 23.70 35.12 12.66
N VAL A 26 24.34 33.94 12.68
CA VAL A 26 23.74 32.68 13.21
C VAL A 26 23.99 32.52 14.71
N ILE A 27 25.01 33.18 15.27
CA ILE A 27 25.35 33.14 16.70
C ILE A 27 24.14 33.45 17.61
N PRO A 28 23.38 34.54 17.39
CA PRO A 28 22.22 34.84 18.22
C PRO A 28 21.19 33.71 18.23
N ASP A 29 20.86 33.16 17.05
CA ASP A 29 19.88 32.08 16.90
C ASP A 29 20.33 30.82 17.63
N ILE A 30 21.60 30.40 17.48
CA ILE A 30 22.17 29.25 18.20
C ILE A 30 22.05 29.47 19.71
N PHE A 31 22.39 30.66 20.20
CA PHE A 31 22.33 30.93 21.62
C PHE A 31 20.90 31.05 22.16
N THR A 32 19.90 31.46 21.36
CA THR A 32 18.50 31.37 21.78
C THR A 32 18.09 29.93 22.06
N VAL A 33 18.51 29.00 21.19
CA VAL A 33 18.25 27.56 21.36
C VAL A 33 18.99 27.03 22.59
N PHE A 34 20.24 27.44 22.80
CA PHE A 34 21.01 27.00 23.97
C PHE A 34 20.39 27.52 25.27
N THR A 35 19.91 28.76 25.32
CA THR A 35 19.25 29.31 26.51
C THR A 35 17.90 28.65 26.81
N ASP A 36 17.15 28.27 25.77
CA ASP A 36 15.86 27.57 25.94
C ASP A 36 16.05 26.11 26.38
N ALA A 37 17.16 25.49 25.97
CA ALA A 37 17.51 24.12 26.35
C ALA A 37 18.30 24.02 27.68
N ASP A 38 18.70 25.14 28.30
CA ASP A 38 19.53 25.15 29.51
C ASP A 38 18.71 25.01 30.80
N ASP A 39 18.24 23.80 31.08
CA ASP A 39 17.56 23.48 32.35
C ASP A 39 18.52 23.39 33.55
N ILE A 40 19.84 23.34 33.29
CA ILE A 40 20.87 22.96 34.27
C ILE A 40 21.67 24.19 34.76
N GLY A 41 21.52 25.32 34.08
CA GLY A 41 22.27 26.54 34.35
C GLY A 41 23.72 26.49 33.86
N ALA A 42 24.02 25.67 32.85
CA ALA A 42 25.34 25.59 32.22
C ALA A 42 25.79 26.97 31.71
N MET A 43 24.87 27.77 31.15
CA MET A 43 25.17 29.13 30.63
C MET A 43 25.58 30.11 31.73
N THR A 44 25.15 29.87 32.98
CA THR A 44 25.42 30.70 34.16
C THR A 44 26.63 30.24 34.97
N THR A 45 27.19 29.08 34.64
CA THR A 45 28.33 28.50 35.36
C THR A 45 29.60 29.36 35.17
N PRO A 46 30.41 29.58 36.21
CA PRO A 46 31.58 30.45 36.12
C PRO A 46 32.73 29.83 35.30
N LEU A 47 33.15 30.53 34.24
CA LEU A 47 34.35 30.22 33.44
C LEU A 47 35.56 31.09 33.84
N PRO A 48 36.78 30.55 33.81
CA PRO A 48 38.00 31.36 33.91
C PRO A 48 38.19 32.26 32.66
N SER A 49 38.43 33.54 32.88
CA SER A 49 38.59 34.57 31.82
C SER A 49 39.85 34.45 30.95
N GLY A 50 40.84 33.66 31.36
CA GLY A 50 42.14 33.53 30.66
C GLY A 50 42.53 32.11 30.22
N PHE A 51 41.60 31.16 30.25
CA PHE A 51 41.88 29.77 29.84
C PHE A 51 41.58 29.60 28.35
N HIS A 52 42.60 29.26 27.56
CA HIS A 52 42.45 28.92 26.16
C HIS A 52 43.40 27.78 25.80
N GLU A 53 42.85 26.68 25.33
CA GLU A 53 43.61 25.56 24.76
C GLU A 53 43.42 25.56 23.24
N PRO A 54 44.50 25.58 22.42
CA PRO A 54 44.38 25.57 20.96
C PRO A 54 44.01 24.19 20.40
N GLU A 55 44.32 23.10 21.13
CA GLU A 55 44.08 21.73 20.68
C GLU A 55 42.90 21.09 21.42
N ALA A 56 41.84 20.75 20.68
CA ALA A 56 40.62 20.16 21.25
C ALA A 56 40.88 18.84 22.00
N SER A 57 41.86 18.03 21.56
CA SER A 57 42.19 16.73 22.14
C SER A 57 42.75 16.83 23.56
N ARG A 58 43.46 17.92 23.87
CA ARG A 58 44.12 18.15 25.17
C ARG A 58 43.25 18.92 26.14
N LEU A 59 42.15 19.49 25.67
CA LEU A 59 41.26 20.36 26.42
C LEU A 59 40.74 19.70 27.71
N LEU A 60 40.29 18.44 27.65
CA LEU A 60 39.82 17.72 28.84
C LEU A 60 40.94 17.54 29.89
N ALA A 61 42.15 17.22 29.43
CA ALA A 61 43.29 17.05 30.30
C ALA A 61 43.76 18.37 30.92
N SER A 62 43.63 19.50 30.22
CA SER A 62 43.97 20.82 30.76
C SER A 62 42.88 21.39 31.68
N VAL A 63 41.60 21.13 31.41
CA VAL A 63 40.48 21.49 32.31
C VAL A 63 40.60 20.81 33.67
N HIS A 64 40.95 19.52 33.71
CA HIS A 64 41.10 18.80 34.97
C HIS A 64 42.32 19.25 35.79
N LYS A 65 43.32 19.89 35.16
CA LYS A 65 44.47 20.51 35.85
C LYS A 65 44.15 21.89 36.41
N LEU A 66 43.02 22.49 36.03
CA LEU A 66 42.64 23.82 36.48
C LEU A 66 42.14 23.77 37.93
N PRO A 67 42.56 24.71 38.81
CA PRO A 67 42.05 24.76 40.18
C PRO A 67 40.55 25.08 40.21
N SER A 68 39.84 24.48 41.19
CA SER A 68 38.38 24.62 41.39
C SER A 68 37.91 26.06 41.72
N GLN A 69 38.80 27.04 41.86
CA GLN A 69 38.46 28.45 42.00
C GLN A 69 39.09 29.26 40.86
N ALA A 70 38.25 29.80 39.99
CA ALA A 70 38.69 30.65 38.89
C ALA A 70 39.05 32.05 39.42
N LYS A 71 40.20 32.59 39.01
CA LYS A 71 40.50 34.01 39.16
C LYS A 71 39.66 34.77 38.11
N ASN A 72 38.78 35.67 38.56
CA ASN A 72 37.84 36.45 37.74
C ASN A 72 36.90 35.59 36.87
N PRO A 73 35.81 35.04 37.45
CA PRO A 73 34.84 34.24 36.70
C PRO A 73 34.01 35.11 35.74
N THR A 74 33.94 34.70 34.49
CA THR A 74 33.02 35.21 33.45
C THR A 74 32.01 34.11 33.11
N THR A 75 30.77 34.44 32.75
CA THR A 75 29.80 33.43 32.27
C THR A 75 29.70 33.44 30.75
N MET A 76 29.19 32.36 30.15
CA MET A 76 28.98 32.35 28.69
C MET A 76 27.94 33.41 28.31
N GLN A 77 26.92 33.63 29.14
CA GLN A 77 25.92 34.69 28.92
C GLN A 77 26.54 36.09 28.85
N GLN A 78 27.52 36.38 29.70
CA GLN A 78 28.26 37.65 29.66
C GLN A 78 29.12 37.76 28.39
N ARG A 79 29.80 36.68 28.00
CA ARG A 79 30.61 36.65 26.76
C ARG A 79 29.79 36.84 25.49
N ILE A 80 28.53 36.41 25.48
CA ILE A 80 27.60 36.66 24.37
C ILE A 80 27.25 38.15 24.29
N GLN A 81 26.90 38.77 25.43
CA GLN A 81 26.56 40.19 25.50
C GLN A 81 27.73 41.09 25.09
N GLU A 82 28.96 40.64 25.34
CA GLU A 82 30.20 41.33 24.95
C GLU A 82 30.65 41.02 23.50
N HIS A 83 29.88 40.24 22.73
CA HIS A 83 30.24 39.79 21.38
C HIS A 83 31.62 39.13 21.28
N TYR A 84 32.00 38.36 22.30
CA TYR A 84 33.33 37.73 22.39
C TYR A 84 33.57 36.64 21.34
N TYR A 85 32.51 35.94 20.94
CA TYR A 85 32.60 34.80 20.03
C TYR A 85 32.78 35.24 18.57
N THR A 86 34.01 35.10 18.06
CA THR A 86 34.34 35.36 16.65
C THR A 86 34.55 34.07 15.87
N THR A 87 35.00 33.01 16.56
CA THR A 87 35.29 31.71 15.95
C THR A 87 34.41 30.61 16.54
N PRO A 88 33.98 29.62 15.73
CA PRO A 88 33.20 28.50 16.24
C PRO A 88 33.91 27.69 17.34
N TYR A 89 35.24 27.63 17.26
CA TYR A 89 36.05 26.92 18.24
C TYR A 89 35.96 27.54 19.64
N GLN A 90 35.83 28.87 19.77
CA GLN A 90 35.65 29.52 21.08
C GLN A 90 34.37 29.07 21.78
N ILE A 91 33.28 28.90 21.01
CA ILE A 91 32.00 28.41 21.54
C ILE A 91 32.15 26.95 21.98
N TYR A 92 32.69 26.10 21.11
CA TYR A 92 32.95 24.69 21.43
C TYR A 92 33.86 24.53 22.66
N HIS A 93 34.92 25.32 22.75
CA HIS A 93 35.87 25.34 23.86
C HIS A 93 35.17 25.67 25.17
N ASP A 94 34.49 26.82 25.25
CA ASP A 94 33.83 27.27 26.48
C ASP A 94 32.74 26.29 26.93
N LEU A 95 31.96 25.76 25.98
CA LEU A 95 30.92 24.77 26.25
C LEU A 95 31.50 23.46 26.82
N THR A 96 32.62 22.98 26.25
CA THR A 96 33.29 21.77 26.75
C THR A 96 33.88 21.99 28.15
N VAL A 97 34.47 23.17 28.41
CA VAL A 97 35.04 23.52 29.72
C VAL A 97 33.96 23.57 30.80
N VAL A 98 32.83 24.22 30.50
CA VAL A 98 31.68 24.31 31.42
C VAL A 98 31.14 22.93 31.74
N CYS A 99 30.81 22.15 30.71
CA CYS A 99 30.18 20.84 30.89
C CYS A 99 31.12 19.83 31.57
N ALA A 100 32.40 19.82 31.23
CA ALA A 100 33.37 18.95 31.89
C ALA A 100 33.52 19.28 33.38
N ARG A 101 33.47 20.56 33.74
CA ARG A 101 33.55 21.01 35.13
C ARG A 101 32.29 20.64 35.92
N THR A 102 31.11 20.88 35.37
CA THR A 102 29.85 20.52 36.03
C THR A 102 29.73 19.01 36.20
N ILE A 103 30.10 18.22 35.19
CA ILE A 103 30.16 16.75 35.26
C ILE A 103 31.06 16.25 36.40
N SER A 104 32.20 16.91 36.61
CA SER A 104 33.13 16.54 37.69
C SER A 104 32.57 16.77 39.10
N HIS A 105 31.61 17.69 39.24
CA HIS A 105 30.95 17.99 40.52
C HIS A 105 29.86 16.98 40.88
N TYR A 106 29.21 16.38 39.88
CA TYR A 106 28.13 15.40 40.10
C TYR A 106 28.68 13.96 40.25
N PRO A 107 28.02 13.13 41.08
CA PRO A 107 28.36 11.72 41.17
C PRO A 107 27.98 10.99 39.87
N LEU A 108 28.73 9.94 39.56
CA LEU A 108 28.47 9.11 38.37
C LEU A 108 27.05 8.52 38.45
N GLY A 109 26.25 8.76 37.42
CA GLY A 109 24.91 8.20 37.28
C GLY A 109 23.79 8.95 38.00
N SER A 110 24.02 10.16 38.50
CA SER A 110 22.91 11.03 38.92
C SER A 110 22.14 11.58 37.72
N ASP A 111 20.89 11.98 37.93
CA ASP A 111 20.06 12.54 36.87
C ASP A 111 20.71 13.83 36.32
N GLU A 112 21.26 14.67 37.20
CA GLU A 112 21.95 15.91 36.81
C GLU A 112 23.22 15.63 35.98
N TYR A 113 23.92 14.52 36.25
CA TYR A 113 25.07 14.11 35.44
C TYR A 113 24.64 13.78 34.01
N PHE A 114 23.54 13.04 33.85
CA PHE A 114 23.00 12.68 32.55
C PHE A 114 22.45 13.89 31.80
N ASP A 115 21.79 14.80 32.50
CA ASP A 115 21.26 16.03 31.91
C ASP A 115 22.40 16.90 31.35
N VAL A 116 23.52 17.05 32.08
CA VAL A 116 24.68 17.82 31.60
C VAL A 116 25.31 17.15 30.37
N ASP A 117 25.46 15.82 30.37
CA ASP A 117 26.01 15.09 29.23
C ASP A 117 25.07 15.18 28.00
N PHE A 118 23.76 15.11 28.21
CA PHE A 118 22.77 15.28 27.16
C PHE A 118 22.81 16.70 26.58
N TYR A 119 22.82 17.72 27.43
CA TYR A 119 22.93 19.12 27.02
C TYR A 119 24.22 19.37 26.21
N TYR A 120 25.36 18.85 26.68
CA TYR A 120 26.62 18.94 25.95
C TYR A 120 26.53 18.33 24.55
N ARG A 121 26.02 17.08 24.45
CA ARG A 121 25.88 16.37 23.16
C ARG A 121 24.97 17.14 22.21
N PHE A 122 23.84 17.63 22.72
CA PHE A 122 22.89 18.44 21.95
C PHE A 122 23.54 19.71 21.40
N CYS A 123 24.20 20.50 22.24
CA CYS A 123 24.80 21.77 21.81
C CYS A 123 25.94 21.57 20.82
N VAL A 124 26.81 20.59 21.05
CA VAL A 124 27.91 20.27 20.12
C VAL A 124 27.38 19.76 18.79
N GLU A 125 26.33 18.93 18.80
CA GLU A 125 25.71 18.42 17.58
C GLU A 125 25.05 19.54 16.76
N VAL A 126 24.29 20.43 17.40
CA VAL A 126 23.70 21.61 16.75
C VAL A 126 24.81 22.48 16.14
N LEU A 127 25.86 22.78 16.92
CA LEU A 127 26.98 23.58 16.44
C LEU A 127 27.65 22.93 15.21
N LEU A 128 28.00 21.64 15.28
CA LEU A 128 28.64 20.93 14.16
C LEU A 128 27.76 20.86 12.91
N ARG A 129 26.44 20.68 13.07
CA ARG A 129 25.48 20.64 11.95
C ARG A 129 25.37 22.00 11.25
N GLU A 130 25.29 23.09 12.01
CA GLU A 130 25.23 24.44 11.41
C GLU A 130 26.57 24.83 10.76
N LEU A 131 27.71 24.47 11.36
CA LEU A 131 29.02 24.68 10.74
C LEU A 131 29.17 23.92 9.42
N THR A 132 28.65 22.70 9.35
CA THR A 132 28.65 21.91 8.11
C THR A 132 27.80 22.59 7.02
N ARG A 133 26.65 23.19 7.36
CA ARG A 133 25.83 23.97 6.42
C ARG A 133 26.55 25.22 5.93
N LEU A 134 27.32 25.87 6.80
CA LEU A 134 28.17 27.02 6.48
C LEU A 134 29.52 26.63 5.84
N HIS A 135 29.77 25.34 5.64
CA HIS A 135 31.03 24.80 5.08
C HIS A 135 32.29 25.18 5.89
N MET A 136 32.15 25.37 7.21
CA MET A 136 33.25 25.63 8.15
C MET A 136 33.68 24.33 8.84
N GLN A 137 34.97 24.17 9.11
CA GLN A 137 35.52 22.98 9.76
C GLN A 137 36.17 23.31 11.10
N MET A 138 36.00 22.43 12.08
CA MET A 138 36.69 22.50 13.37
C MET A 138 37.77 21.41 13.42
N GLY A 139 39.01 21.78 13.10
CA GLY A 139 40.18 20.92 13.20
C GLY A 139 40.69 20.34 11.87
N PRO A 140 41.91 19.77 11.88
CA PRO A 140 42.55 19.21 10.70
C PRO A 140 41.92 17.86 10.29
N VAL A 141 41.82 17.62 8.98
CA VAL A 141 41.47 16.31 8.42
C VAL A 141 42.66 15.37 8.63
N GLU A 142 42.49 14.36 9.47
CA GLU A 142 43.53 13.33 9.68
C GLU A 142 43.65 12.42 8.45
N SER A 143 44.90 12.10 8.10
CA SER A 143 45.24 11.21 6.98
C SER A 143 44.91 9.74 7.29
N GLU A 144 44.58 8.99 6.23
CA GLU A 144 44.23 7.56 6.28
C GLU A 144 45.35 6.72 6.93
N GLY A 145 44.95 5.78 7.79
CA GLY A 145 45.85 4.82 8.44
C GLY A 145 46.29 3.68 7.51
N ASP A 146 47.13 2.79 8.06
CA ASP A 146 47.74 1.68 7.31
C ASP A 146 46.70 0.76 6.65
N GLN A 147 46.94 0.42 5.38
CA GLN A 147 46.01 -0.39 4.57
C GLN A 147 46.11 -1.88 4.91
N SER A 148 44.96 -2.52 5.09
CA SER A 148 44.85 -3.98 5.28
C SER A 148 44.99 -4.74 3.95
N GLU A 149 45.46 -5.99 3.97
CA GLU A 149 45.56 -6.87 2.79
C GLU A 149 44.21 -7.03 2.07
N LEU A 150 43.11 -7.17 2.84
CA LEU A 150 41.76 -7.21 2.28
C LEU A 150 41.38 -5.90 1.59
N GLN A 151 41.81 -4.76 2.15
CA GLN A 151 41.53 -3.45 1.58
C GLN A 151 42.30 -3.27 0.27
N ALA A 152 43.55 -3.75 0.20
CA ALA A 152 44.34 -3.74 -1.03
C ALA A 152 43.65 -4.55 -2.15
N GLN A 153 43.15 -5.75 -1.84
CA GLN A 153 42.41 -6.56 -2.81
C GLN A 153 41.10 -5.88 -3.27
N LEU A 154 40.35 -5.27 -2.35
CA LEU A 154 39.11 -4.57 -2.71
C LEU A 154 39.35 -3.32 -3.56
N LEU A 155 40.47 -2.62 -3.37
CA LEU A 155 40.85 -1.46 -4.18
C LEU A 155 41.36 -1.86 -5.58
N GLU A 156 41.86 -3.08 -5.74
CA GLU A 156 42.19 -3.63 -7.06
C GLU A 156 40.92 -3.94 -7.86
N ASP A 157 39.91 -4.52 -7.21
CA ASP A 157 38.66 -4.96 -7.86
C ASP A 157 37.61 -3.84 -7.99
N PHE A 158 37.59 -2.86 -7.09
CA PHE A 158 36.54 -1.86 -6.98
C PHE A 158 37.05 -0.44 -6.74
N THR A 159 36.34 0.54 -7.30
CA THR A 159 36.48 1.95 -6.91
C THR A 159 35.69 2.19 -5.62
N SER A 160 36.37 2.59 -4.55
CA SER A 160 35.74 2.86 -3.26
C SER A 160 35.09 4.25 -3.23
N ILE A 161 33.81 4.31 -2.87
CA ILE A 161 33.14 5.53 -2.42
C ILE A 161 32.91 5.35 -0.92
N SER A 162 33.77 5.94 -0.11
CA SER A 162 33.75 5.78 1.35
C SER A 162 33.17 7.00 2.06
N SER A 163 32.46 6.75 3.15
CA SER A 163 32.08 7.74 4.15
C SER A 163 32.60 7.26 5.51
N ALA A 164 33.32 8.12 6.21
CA ALA A 164 33.90 7.81 7.51
C ALA A 164 33.38 8.78 8.56
N TYR A 165 33.02 8.25 9.73
CA TYR A 165 32.66 9.04 10.90
C TYR A 165 33.25 8.40 12.15
N ARG A 166 33.40 9.20 13.21
CA ARG A 166 33.91 8.74 14.51
C ARG A 166 32.78 8.80 15.53
N GLN A 167 32.60 7.71 16.26
CA GLN A 167 31.66 7.64 17.37
C GLN A 167 32.37 7.05 18.58
N GLY A 168 32.14 7.62 19.77
CA GLY A 168 32.68 7.10 21.01
C GLY A 168 32.05 5.74 21.37
N ASN A 169 32.88 4.80 21.84
CA ASN A 169 32.41 3.50 22.30
C ASN A 169 31.87 3.61 23.73
N ASN A 170 30.84 2.84 24.04
CA ASN A 170 30.28 2.73 25.38
C ASN A 170 30.91 1.56 26.15
N GLU A 171 30.72 1.52 27.46
CA GLU A 171 31.23 0.48 28.34
C GLU A 171 30.07 -0.32 28.97
N THR A 172 30.26 -1.63 29.12
CA THR A 172 29.39 -2.56 29.86
C THR A 172 30.23 -3.43 30.79
N ILE A 173 29.62 -3.90 31.87
CA ILE A 173 30.24 -4.86 32.79
C ILE A 173 29.86 -6.26 32.32
N SER A 174 30.86 -7.11 32.14
CA SER A 174 30.70 -8.53 31.87
C SER A 174 31.09 -9.37 33.07
N TYR A 175 30.35 -10.45 33.28
CA TYR A 175 30.60 -11.44 34.32
C TYR A 175 30.49 -12.83 33.70
N ILE A 176 31.48 -13.68 33.94
CA ILE A 176 31.45 -15.06 33.46
C ILE A 176 30.86 -15.91 34.58
N HIS A 177 29.60 -16.30 34.43
CA HIS A 177 28.97 -17.21 35.37
C HIS A 177 29.32 -18.65 35.01
N GLU A 178 30.02 -19.34 35.90
CA GLU A 178 30.24 -20.78 35.80
C GLU A 178 29.25 -21.51 36.70
N GLU A 179 28.23 -22.13 36.11
CA GLU A 179 27.33 -23.00 36.85
C GLU A 179 27.81 -24.46 36.70
N GLU A 180 28.08 -25.12 37.82
CA GLU A 180 28.15 -26.57 37.84
C GLU A 180 26.72 -27.09 37.72
N PRO A 181 26.36 -27.84 36.66
CA PRO A 181 25.01 -28.32 36.52
C PRO A 181 24.69 -29.17 37.74
N ALA A 182 23.64 -28.81 38.49
CA ALA A 182 23.09 -29.69 39.50
C ALA A 182 22.81 -31.04 38.83
N ASP A 183 23.27 -32.12 39.45
CA ASP A 183 22.98 -33.49 39.02
C ASP A 183 21.48 -33.64 38.82
N SER A 184 21.01 -33.46 37.58
CA SER A 184 19.66 -33.81 37.18
C SER A 184 19.63 -35.33 37.03
N GLN A 185 19.79 -36.03 38.17
CA GLN A 185 19.35 -37.40 38.29
C GLN A 185 17.83 -37.39 38.12
N SER A 186 17.39 -37.46 36.87
CA SER A 186 16.10 -38.04 36.55
C SER A 186 16.02 -39.38 37.30
N PRO A 187 14.98 -39.64 38.13
CA PRO A 187 14.87 -40.87 38.90
C PRO A 187 14.72 -42.15 38.03
N TYR A 188 14.84 -42.03 36.71
CA TYR A 188 14.70 -43.10 35.73
C TYR A 188 15.89 -43.20 34.74
N ALA A 189 17.10 -42.79 35.12
CA ALA A 189 18.29 -43.06 34.30
C ALA A 189 18.78 -44.52 34.46
N PRO A 190 18.95 -45.29 33.37
CA PRO A 190 19.40 -46.68 33.45
C PRO A 190 20.86 -46.79 33.90
N VAL A 191 21.13 -47.73 34.82
CA VAL A 191 22.36 -47.99 35.60
C VAL A 191 23.64 -48.25 34.76
N TYR A 192 23.58 -48.27 33.43
CA TYR A 192 24.68 -48.69 32.54
C TYR A 192 25.12 -47.64 31.50
N GLN A 193 24.93 -46.35 31.75
CA GLN A 193 25.62 -45.31 30.98
C GLN A 193 26.79 -44.72 31.79
N PRO A 194 28.03 -44.70 31.26
CA PRO A 194 29.11 -43.95 31.89
C PRO A 194 28.69 -42.48 31.95
N SER A 195 28.55 -41.92 33.15
CA SER A 195 28.24 -40.51 33.34
C SER A 195 29.33 -39.68 32.68
N ALA A 196 28.99 -38.99 31.59
CA ALA A 196 29.86 -37.93 31.09
C ALA A 196 30.09 -36.93 32.23
N PRO A 197 31.31 -36.40 32.40
CA PRO A 197 31.55 -35.38 33.42
C PRO A 197 30.56 -34.22 33.20
N PRO A 198 30.01 -33.63 34.28
CA PRO A 198 29.08 -32.52 34.19
C PRO A 198 29.70 -31.43 33.32
N ARG A 199 29.06 -31.10 32.19
CA ARG A 199 29.51 -30.02 31.33
C ARG A 199 29.23 -28.72 32.08
N LYS A 200 30.27 -28.08 32.61
CA LYS A 200 30.17 -26.72 33.17
C LYS A 200 29.53 -25.82 32.12
N THR A 201 28.40 -25.21 32.47
CA THR A 201 27.75 -24.22 31.62
C THR A 201 28.36 -22.88 31.95
N VAL A 202 29.23 -22.41 31.06
CA VAL A 202 29.81 -21.07 31.14
C VAL A 202 28.89 -20.12 30.40
N GLN A 203 28.21 -19.24 31.13
CA GLN A 203 27.33 -18.23 30.55
C GLN A 203 27.90 -16.82 30.80
N PRO A 204 28.28 -16.07 29.75
CA PRO A 204 28.62 -14.67 29.90
C PRO A 204 27.34 -13.86 30.16
N LEU A 205 27.34 -13.12 31.26
CA LEU A 205 26.32 -12.15 31.62
C LEU A 205 26.85 -10.74 31.33
N PHE A 206 25.98 -9.88 30.81
CA PHE A 206 26.30 -8.49 30.51
C PHE A 206 25.35 -7.57 31.28
N SER A 207 25.88 -6.48 31.82
CA SER A 207 25.06 -5.41 32.40
C SER A 207 24.49 -4.51 31.31
N SER A 208 23.61 -3.58 31.71
CA SER A 208 23.27 -2.43 30.89
C SER A 208 24.50 -1.56 30.59
N LEU A 209 24.35 -0.64 29.65
CA LEU A 209 25.37 0.38 29.38
C LEU A 209 25.59 1.24 30.64
N LEU A 210 26.85 1.57 30.93
CA LEU A 210 27.22 2.36 32.11
C LEU A 210 26.86 3.84 32.00
N GLY A 211 26.57 4.35 30.79
CA GLY A 211 26.14 5.73 30.58
C GLY A 211 27.19 6.80 30.88
N LYS A 212 28.46 6.42 31.05
CA LYS A 212 29.55 7.35 31.33
C LYS A 212 29.73 8.35 30.18
N SER A 213 29.79 9.64 30.52
CA SER A 213 30.05 10.72 29.58
C SER A 213 31.49 10.64 29.02
N GLN A 214 31.65 11.07 27.76
CA GLN A 214 32.97 11.22 27.13
C GLN A 214 33.79 12.34 27.77
N LEU A 215 33.14 13.27 28.48
CA LEU A 215 33.79 14.37 29.18
C LEU A 215 34.36 13.97 30.54
N ASP A 216 34.01 12.80 31.06
CA ASP A 216 34.44 12.35 32.39
C ASP A 216 35.77 11.58 32.30
N PRO A 217 36.88 12.14 32.83
CA PRO A 217 38.18 11.49 32.77
C PRO A 217 38.37 10.41 33.84
N ARG A 218 37.45 10.28 34.81
CA ARG A 218 37.59 9.31 35.92
C ARG A 218 37.58 7.88 35.36
N PRO A 219 38.52 7.00 35.73
CA PRO A 219 38.51 5.62 35.27
C PRO A 219 37.32 4.86 35.87
N THR A 220 36.75 3.95 35.09
CA THR A 220 35.65 3.08 35.55
C THR A 220 36.23 2.01 36.47
N VAL A 221 35.86 2.02 37.75
CA VAL A 221 36.34 1.05 38.75
C VAL A 221 35.31 -0.05 38.91
N VAL A 222 35.74 -1.31 38.77
CA VAL A 222 34.88 -2.50 38.89
C VAL A 222 35.54 -3.52 39.84
N GLY A 223 34.74 -4.25 40.62
CA GLY A 223 35.21 -5.29 41.55
C GLY A 223 35.79 -6.53 40.84
N GLY A 224 36.52 -7.37 41.61
CA GLY A 224 37.46 -8.36 41.06
C GLY A 224 36.91 -9.42 40.09
N ASP A 225 35.65 -9.85 40.26
CA ASP A 225 35.08 -10.91 39.41
C ASP A 225 34.44 -10.38 38.12
N TYR A 226 34.43 -9.06 37.95
CA TYR A 226 33.76 -8.39 36.85
C TYR A 226 34.78 -7.77 35.90
N THR A 227 34.52 -7.87 34.59
CA THR A 227 35.38 -7.31 33.55
C THR A 227 34.67 -6.19 32.80
N ILE A 228 35.42 -5.19 32.33
CA ILE A 228 34.87 -4.12 31.48
C ILE A 228 34.96 -4.56 30.02
N SER A 229 33.85 -4.49 29.31
CA SER A 229 33.78 -4.74 27.87
C SER A 229 33.34 -3.47 27.13
N LYS A 230 33.97 -3.19 25.98
CA LYS A 230 33.60 -2.05 25.13
C LYS A 230 32.53 -2.47 24.14
N VAL A 231 31.45 -1.72 24.09
CA VAL A 231 30.36 -1.89 23.14
C VAL A 231 30.61 -0.98 21.95
N VAL A 232 30.80 -1.59 20.78
CA VAL A 232 30.97 -0.90 19.50
C VAL A 232 29.59 -0.68 18.89
N ALA A 233 29.30 0.55 18.48
CA ALA A 233 28.05 0.88 17.81
C ALA A 233 27.93 0.14 16.46
N SER A 234 26.72 -0.28 16.12
CA SER A 234 26.46 -0.95 14.84
C SER A 234 26.38 0.08 13.72
N ASN A 235 27.42 0.16 12.88
CA ASN A 235 27.48 1.08 11.73
C ASN A 235 26.61 0.65 10.53
N ARG A 236 25.51 -0.08 10.75
CA ARG A 236 24.66 -0.57 9.66
C ARG A 236 23.75 0.56 9.16
N VAL A 237 24.31 1.38 8.27
CA VAL A 237 23.58 2.38 7.49
C VAL A 237 22.76 1.64 6.43
N GLY A 238 21.56 1.22 6.80
CA GLY A 238 20.63 0.57 5.88
C GLY A 238 19.77 -0.46 6.57
N ALA A 239 18.45 -0.24 6.51
CA ALA A 239 17.45 -1.18 6.97
C ALA A 239 17.52 -2.47 6.12
N ARG A 240 18.31 -3.44 6.56
CA ARG A 240 18.30 -4.77 5.95
C ARG A 240 16.99 -5.45 6.33
N GLY A 241 16.12 -5.60 5.33
CA GLY A 241 14.89 -6.39 5.46
C GLY A 241 13.81 -5.68 6.27
N VAL A 242 13.49 -4.43 5.93
CA VAL A 242 12.28 -3.74 6.41
C VAL A 242 11.12 -4.70 6.24
N GLN A 243 10.61 -5.20 7.36
CA GLN A 243 9.40 -6.00 7.33
C GLN A 243 8.27 -5.09 6.86
N THR A 244 7.52 -5.54 5.87
CA THR A 244 6.30 -4.84 5.50
C THR A 244 5.31 -4.90 6.67
N MET A 245 4.39 -3.94 6.75
CA MET A 245 3.35 -3.93 7.79
C MET A 245 2.58 -5.27 7.90
N ASP A 246 2.50 -5.99 6.78
CA ASP A 246 1.89 -7.33 6.68
C ASP A 246 2.65 -8.39 7.51
N ALA A 247 3.98 -8.30 7.58
CA ALA A 247 4.79 -9.22 8.37
C ALA A 247 4.69 -8.95 9.89
N ILE A 248 4.49 -7.69 10.28
CA ILE A 248 4.32 -7.29 11.69
C ILE A 248 2.93 -7.69 12.21
N SER A 249 1.91 -7.64 11.34
CA SER A 249 0.51 -7.89 11.71
C SER A 249 -0.19 -8.80 10.70
N PRO A 250 0.19 -10.10 10.62
CA PRO A 250 -0.46 -11.01 9.71
C PRO A 250 -1.94 -11.14 10.06
N GLY A 251 -2.81 -11.07 9.05
CA GLY A 251 -4.26 -11.20 9.21
C GLY A 251 -4.63 -12.47 9.98
N SER A 252 -5.50 -12.35 10.98
CA SER A 252 -5.95 -13.49 11.77
C SER A 252 -6.72 -14.50 10.90
N ASN A 253 -6.29 -15.77 10.92
CA ASN A 253 -6.90 -16.88 10.16
C ASN A 253 -8.41 -17.11 10.40
N ARG A 254 -9.01 -16.45 11.40
CA ARG A 254 -10.44 -16.62 11.74
C ARG A 254 -11.36 -15.81 10.82
N ILE A 255 -10.90 -14.68 10.29
CA ILE A 255 -11.68 -13.85 9.39
C ILE A 255 -11.16 -14.11 7.98
N PRO A 256 -11.99 -14.61 7.05
CA PRO A 256 -11.56 -14.78 5.67
C PRO A 256 -11.19 -13.41 5.08
N ASN A 257 -10.26 -13.40 4.13
CA ASN A 257 -9.84 -12.16 3.49
C ASN A 257 -11.07 -11.43 2.89
N PRO A 258 -11.28 -10.13 3.15
CA PRO A 258 -12.37 -9.36 2.56
C PRO A 258 -12.45 -9.47 1.04
N SER A 259 -11.34 -9.72 0.34
CA SER A 259 -11.30 -9.93 -1.12
C SER A 259 -11.74 -11.33 -1.58
N GLU A 260 -11.95 -12.26 -0.65
CA GLU A 260 -12.45 -13.62 -0.92
C GLU A 260 -13.94 -13.76 -0.64
N ALA A 261 -14.45 -13.04 0.34
CA ALA A 261 -15.86 -13.05 0.69
C ALA A 261 -16.71 -12.39 -0.42
N ARG A 262 -17.84 -13.04 -0.76
CA ARG A 262 -18.84 -12.49 -1.70
C ARG A 262 -19.63 -11.36 -1.03
N ASN A 263 -18.94 -10.25 -0.74
CA ASN A 263 -19.47 -9.14 0.07
C ASN A 263 -20.67 -8.42 -0.56
N SER A 264 -20.92 -8.62 -1.86
CA SER A 264 -22.09 -8.09 -2.56
C SER A 264 -23.38 -8.92 -2.35
N LEU A 265 -23.29 -10.10 -1.75
CA LEU A 265 -24.39 -11.06 -1.60
C LEU A 265 -24.91 -11.14 -0.16
N ILE A 266 -24.86 -10.06 0.60
CA ILE A 266 -25.35 -10.02 1.99
C ILE A 266 -26.84 -10.41 2.07
N LEU A 267 -27.63 -10.07 1.04
CA LEU A 267 -29.07 -10.29 0.98
C LEU A 267 -29.47 -11.40 0.00
N ASN A 268 -28.56 -12.29 -0.40
CA ASN A 268 -28.87 -13.29 -1.44
C ASN A 268 -30.04 -14.22 -1.05
N ASP A 269 -30.14 -14.55 0.23
CA ASP A 269 -31.21 -15.39 0.78
C ASP A 269 -32.21 -14.58 1.62
N PHE A 270 -32.18 -13.25 1.50
CA PHE A 270 -33.14 -12.40 2.20
C PHE A 270 -34.49 -12.44 1.49
N PHE A 271 -35.49 -12.98 2.18
CA PHE A 271 -36.85 -13.04 1.68
C PHE A 271 -37.75 -12.16 2.54
N HIS A 272 -38.21 -11.03 1.99
CA HIS A 272 -39.07 -10.12 2.73
C HIS A 272 -40.46 -10.75 2.94
N PRO A 273 -41.10 -10.60 4.12
CA PRO A 273 -42.38 -11.25 4.39
C PRO A 273 -43.52 -10.91 3.42
N THR A 274 -43.45 -9.78 2.73
CA THR A 274 -44.41 -9.39 1.69
C THR A 274 -44.35 -10.27 0.44
N TRP A 275 -43.29 -11.05 0.27
CA TRP A 275 -43.12 -11.97 -0.85
C TRP A 275 -43.62 -13.38 -0.54
N TYR A 276 -44.03 -13.67 0.70
CA TYR A 276 -44.62 -14.98 1.02
C TYR A 276 -45.87 -15.25 0.20
N THR A 277 -45.99 -16.49 -0.27
CA THR A 277 -47.21 -16.97 -0.91
C THR A 277 -48.31 -17.07 0.14
N ILE A 278 -49.34 -16.26 -0.04
CA ILE A 278 -50.54 -16.29 0.79
C ILE A 278 -51.38 -17.52 0.37
N PRO A 279 -52.00 -18.27 1.30
CA PRO A 279 -52.91 -19.36 0.93
C PRO A 279 -54.14 -18.82 0.18
N ILE A 280 -54.41 -19.41 -0.98
CA ILE A 280 -55.38 -18.99 -1.99
C ILE A 280 -56.26 -20.20 -2.34
N PRO A 281 -57.55 -20.02 -2.69
CA PRO A 281 -58.45 -21.15 -2.93
C PRO A 281 -57.98 -22.01 -4.09
N SER A 282 -58.05 -23.33 -3.95
CA SER A 282 -57.59 -24.27 -4.97
C SER A 282 -58.71 -24.59 -5.98
N TRP A 283 -58.35 -24.77 -7.25
CA TRP A 283 -59.30 -25.19 -8.29
C TRP A 283 -59.26 -26.69 -8.42
N LEU A 284 -60.40 -27.35 -8.22
CA LEU A 284 -60.52 -28.80 -8.28
C LEU A 284 -60.92 -29.24 -9.68
N THR A 285 -60.29 -30.29 -10.18
CA THR A 285 -60.65 -30.91 -11.47
C THR A 285 -61.01 -32.37 -11.24
N TYR A 286 -62.27 -32.72 -11.51
CA TYR A 286 -62.75 -34.09 -11.40
C TYR A 286 -62.61 -34.77 -12.76
N LYS A 287 -61.83 -35.84 -12.81
CA LYS A 287 -61.74 -36.69 -14.00
C LYS A 287 -62.64 -37.90 -13.79
N GLY A 288 -63.69 -38.01 -14.60
CA GLY A 288 -64.53 -39.21 -14.62
C GLY A 288 -63.73 -40.39 -15.15
N THR A 289 -63.43 -41.37 -14.30
CA THR A 289 -63.02 -42.69 -14.77
C THR A 289 -64.28 -43.39 -15.26
N ALA A 290 -64.42 -43.55 -16.58
CA ALA A 290 -65.50 -44.35 -17.14
C ALA A 290 -65.33 -45.79 -16.61
N LEU A 291 -66.29 -46.26 -15.80
CA LEU A 291 -66.40 -47.66 -15.39
C LEU A 291 -66.56 -48.51 -16.66
N LYS A 292 -65.52 -49.23 -17.06
CA LYS A 292 -65.63 -50.24 -18.13
C LYS A 292 -66.45 -51.43 -17.58
N PRO A 293 -67.48 -51.93 -18.31
CA PRO A 293 -68.13 -53.18 -17.93
C PRO A 293 -67.16 -54.37 -18.06
N PRO A 294 -67.22 -55.39 -17.18
CA PRO A 294 -66.21 -56.43 -17.10
C PRO A 294 -66.51 -57.57 -18.05
N THR A 295 -66.13 -57.45 -19.33
CA THR A 295 -66.08 -58.60 -20.24
C THR A 295 -64.98 -58.42 -21.28
N ALA A 296 -63.76 -58.83 -20.94
CA ALA A 296 -62.84 -59.59 -21.80
C ALA A 296 -61.50 -59.75 -21.06
N LEU A 297 -61.06 -61.01 -20.97
CA LEU A 297 -59.87 -61.47 -20.27
C LEU A 297 -58.56 -60.82 -20.80
N PRO A 298 -57.52 -60.74 -19.95
CA PRO A 298 -56.26 -60.10 -20.28
C PRO A 298 -55.34 -61.13 -20.93
N ASN A 299 -55.04 -60.99 -22.22
CA ASN A 299 -53.85 -61.60 -22.84
C ASN A 299 -53.61 -61.02 -24.23
N ALA A 300 -53.04 -59.82 -24.26
CA ALA A 300 -52.17 -59.34 -25.34
C ALA A 300 -51.45 -58.06 -24.89
N ILE A 301 -50.76 -58.15 -23.74
CA ILE A 301 -49.63 -57.25 -23.49
C ILE A 301 -48.43 -57.94 -24.14
N ALA A 302 -48.20 -57.66 -25.42
CA ALA A 302 -46.93 -57.92 -26.06
C ALA A 302 -46.34 -56.56 -26.47
N LEU A 303 -45.43 -56.09 -25.64
CA LEU A 303 -44.49 -55.02 -25.94
C LEU A 303 -43.77 -55.33 -27.26
N LYS A 304 -43.92 -54.46 -28.26
CA LYS A 304 -42.80 -54.14 -29.14
C LYS A 304 -42.20 -52.84 -28.65
N GLN A 305 -41.06 -52.98 -27.99
CA GLN A 305 -40.16 -51.87 -27.71
C GLN A 305 -39.46 -51.51 -29.01
N ASP A 306 -39.62 -50.27 -29.45
CA ASP A 306 -38.63 -49.62 -30.29
C ASP A 306 -37.93 -48.52 -29.50
N ALA A 307 -36.62 -48.47 -29.70
CA ALA A 307 -35.71 -47.43 -29.28
C ALA A 307 -35.92 -46.17 -30.12
N ASN A 308 -36.86 -45.30 -29.71
CA ASN A 308 -36.72 -43.84 -29.70
C ASN A 308 -37.97 -43.30 -29.00
N GLY A 309 -37.83 -42.93 -27.73
CA GLY A 309 -38.92 -42.65 -26.79
C GLY A 309 -39.69 -41.36 -27.01
N GLY A 310 -40.28 -41.18 -28.20
CA GLY A 310 -41.32 -40.19 -28.45
C GLY A 310 -42.70 -40.84 -28.43
N ASN A 311 -43.50 -40.60 -27.39
CA ASN A 311 -44.88 -41.09 -27.29
C ASN A 311 -45.80 -40.42 -28.33
N LYS A 312 -45.81 -40.91 -29.58
CA LYS A 312 -46.90 -40.62 -30.53
C LYS A 312 -47.98 -41.68 -30.35
N ARG A 313 -49.14 -41.27 -29.84
CA ARG A 313 -50.35 -42.11 -29.90
C ARG A 313 -50.78 -42.22 -31.35
N THR A 314 -50.83 -43.46 -31.82
CA THR A 314 -51.40 -43.88 -33.10
C THR A 314 -52.88 -43.51 -33.17
N THR A 315 -53.24 -42.57 -34.05
CA THR A 315 -54.60 -42.43 -34.55
C THR A 315 -54.82 -43.52 -35.59
N LEU A 316 -55.65 -44.52 -35.27
CA LEU A 316 -56.14 -45.48 -36.26
C LEU A 316 -57.59 -45.15 -36.62
N SER A 317 -57.77 -45.05 -37.93
CA SER A 317 -58.90 -44.58 -38.71
C SER A 317 -60.18 -45.41 -38.54
N ILE A 318 -61.29 -44.74 -38.24
CA ILE A 318 -62.62 -45.21 -38.64
C ILE A 318 -63.32 -44.03 -39.35
N LEU A 319 -62.99 -43.84 -40.63
CA LEU A 319 -63.80 -43.07 -41.57
C LEU A 319 -63.66 -43.75 -42.94
N GLN A 320 -64.38 -44.85 -43.12
CA GLN A 320 -64.70 -45.43 -44.41
C GLN A 320 -66.17 -45.15 -44.73
N ARG A 321 -66.40 -44.46 -45.87
CA ARG A 321 -67.64 -44.37 -46.68
C ARG A 321 -68.84 -43.67 -46.02
N GLY A 322 -69.68 -42.90 -46.72
CA GLY A 322 -69.77 -42.57 -48.14
C GLY A 322 -70.93 -41.57 -48.38
N LYS A 323 -70.85 -40.94 -49.56
CA LYS A 323 -71.76 -40.03 -50.29
C LYS A 323 -73.25 -39.87 -49.87
N HIS A 324 -73.72 -38.64 -50.14
CA HIS A 324 -75.09 -38.11 -50.32
C HIS A 324 -75.78 -37.45 -49.10
N PRO A 325 -76.65 -36.43 -49.35
CA PRO A 325 -76.65 -35.17 -48.64
C PRO A 325 -77.95 -35.03 -47.83
N GLU A 326 -77.98 -34.06 -46.93
CA GLU A 326 -79.14 -33.23 -46.56
C GLU A 326 -78.96 -32.73 -45.14
N ARG A 327 -79.30 -31.45 -44.99
CA ARG A 327 -79.24 -30.67 -43.75
C ARG A 327 -80.03 -31.36 -42.66
N THR A 328 -79.47 -31.44 -41.46
CA THR A 328 -80.21 -31.09 -40.24
C THR A 328 -79.25 -30.69 -39.12
N THR A 329 -79.38 -29.40 -38.78
CA THR A 329 -79.06 -28.73 -37.52
C THR A 329 -78.75 -29.64 -36.34
N THR A 330 -77.47 -29.90 -36.11
CA THR A 330 -76.94 -30.15 -34.77
C THR A 330 -75.67 -29.34 -34.63
N SER A 331 -75.59 -28.57 -33.54
CA SER A 331 -74.45 -27.73 -33.21
C SER A 331 -73.19 -28.57 -33.30
N LYS A 332 -72.23 -28.15 -34.13
CA LYS A 332 -70.87 -28.67 -34.07
C LYS A 332 -70.40 -28.46 -32.63
N LEU A 333 -70.34 -29.55 -31.85
CA LEU A 333 -69.62 -29.62 -30.60
C LEU A 333 -68.18 -29.24 -30.95
N VAL A 334 -67.79 -28.03 -30.58
CA VAL A 334 -66.39 -27.67 -30.46
C VAL A 334 -65.88 -28.50 -29.29
N ASP A 335 -65.04 -29.48 -29.56
CA ASP A 335 -64.31 -30.25 -28.56
C ASP A 335 -63.38 -29.30 -27.77
N VAL A 336 -63.94 -28.62 -26.78
CA VAL A 336 -63.19 -27.93 -25.74
C VAL A 336 -62.72 -29.01 -24.75
N PRO A 337 -61.42 -29.11 -24.43
CA PRO A 337 -60.95 -30.06 -23.44
C PRO A 337 -61.48 -29.64 -22.06
N GLY A 338 -62.59 -30.25 -21.62
CA GLY A 338 -63.23 -29.93 -20.35
C GLY A 338 -64.67 -30.42 -20.19
N ASP A 339 -65.40 -30.68 -21.27
CA ASP A 339 -66.77 -31.24 -21.15
C ASP A 339 -66.71 -32.77 -21.02
N SER A 340 -66.43 -33.23 -19.81
CA SER A 340 -66.69 -34.60 -19.39
C SER A 340 -67.69 -34.56 -18.23
N TYR A 341 -68.98 -34.57 -18.57
CA TYR A 341 -70.14 -34.76 -17.68
C TYR A 341 -70.22 -33.77 -16.50
N ARG A 342 -71.08 -32.75 -16.61
CA ARG A 342 -71.40 -31.81 -15.52
C ARG A 342 -71.89 -32.59 -14.30
N SER A 343 -71.04 -32.57 -13.28
CA SER A 343 -71.18 -33.26 -11.99
C SER A 343 -71.51 -32.22 -10.93
N PHE A 344 -72.38 -32.55 -9.98
CA PHE A 344 -72.71 -31.75 -8.78
C PHE A 344 -71.51 -31.53 -7.84
N ALA A 345 -70.28 -31.73 -8.32
CA ALA A 345 -69.06 -31.73 -7.53
C ALA A 345 -68.56 -30.30 -7.27
N PRO A 346 -68.05 -30.01 -6.06
CA PRO A 346 -67.58 -28.68 -5.70
C PRO A 346 -66.33 -28.29 -6.49
N VAL A 347 -66.38 -27.19 -7.24
CA VAL A 347 -65.34 -26.76 -8.20
C VAL A 347 -64.14 -26.09 -7.52
N THR A 348 -64.32 -25.58 -6.31
CA THR A 348 -63.30 -24.84 -5.56
C THR A 348 -63.23 -25.31 -4.13
N ASP A 349 -62.02 -25.41 -3.59
CA ASP A 349 -61.78 -25.62 -2.16
C ASP A 349 -61.15 -24.36 -1.55
N SER A 350 -61.75 -23.87 -0.46
CA SER A 350 -61.40 -22.61 0.22
C SER A 350 -61.05 -22.80 1.70
N GLY A 351 -60.71 -24.02 2.13
CA GLY A 351 -60.53 -24.35 3.56
C GLY A 351 -59.53 -23.47 4.33
N ASP A 352 -58.46 -22.99 3.70
CA ASP A 352 -57.42 -22.14 4.33
C ASP A 352 -57.17 -20.83 3.54
N ALA A 353 -58.12 -20.46 2.67
CA ALA A 353 -57.94 -19.35 1.76
C ALA A 353 -58.17 -17.98 2.43
N ILE A 354 -57.20 -17.06 2.31
CA ILE A 354 -57.36 -15.67 2.76
C ILE A 354 -58.19 -14.84 1.76
N ILE A 355 -58.27 -15.30 0.52
CA ILE A 355 -58.89 -14.59 -0.61
C ILE A 355 -60.06 -15.41 -1.19
N THR A 356 -61.09 -14.74 -1.71
CA THR A 356 -62.24 -15.41 -2.34
C THR A 356 -61.91 -15.99 -3.73
N GLY A 357 -62.61 -17.06 -4.12
CA GLY A 357 -62.43 -17.71 -5.43
C GLY A 357 -62.68 -16.77 -6.62
N GLY A 358 -63.65 -15.83 -6.48
CA GLY A 358 -63.93 -14.82 -7.48
C GLY A 358 -62.79 -13.82 -7.66
N PHE A 359 -62.15 -13.38 -6.57
CA PHE A 359 -61.01 -12.46 -6.64
C PHE A 359 -59.77 -13.16 -7.24
N LYS A 360 -59.50 -14.42 -6.87
CA LYS A 360 -58.47 -15.24 -7.53
C LYS A 360 -58.71 -15.35 -9.03
N ALA A 361 -59.95 -15.63 -9.44
CA ALA A 361 -60.32 -15.73 -10.85
C ALA A 361 -60.15 -14.40 -11.59
N GLY A 362 -60.49 -13.28 -10.95
CA GLY A 362 -60.24 -11.93 -11.47
C GLY A 362 -58.75 -11.64 -11.69
N ILE A 363 -57.90 -11.92 -10.68
CA ILE A 363 -56.44 -11.78 -10.79
C ILE A 363 -55.89 -12.67 -11.90
N TRP A 364 -56.31 -13.95 -11.95
CA TRP A 364 -55.84 -14.86 -12.98
C TRP A 364 -56.26 -14.41 -14.38
N LEU A 365 -57.50 -13.96 -14.55
CA LEU A 365 -58.00 -13.44 -15.82
C LEU A 365 -57.20 -12.19 -16.24
N GLN A 366 -56.92 -11.30 -15.29
CA GLN A 366 -56.16 -10.07 -15.53
C GLN A 366 -54.71 -10.35 -15.95
N HIS A 367 -54.01 -11.24 -15.23
CA HIS A 367 -52.58 -11.47 -15.44
C HIS A 367 -52.25 -12.55 -16.47
N LEU A 368 -53.06 -13.63 -16.55
CA LEU A 368 -52.82 -14.76 -17.46
C LEU A 368 -53.91 -14.90 -18.52
N GLY A 369 -55.18 -14.71 -18.15
CA GLY A 369 -56.32 -14.99 -19.02
C GLY A 369 -56.37 -14.10 -20.26
N TRP A 370 -56.23 -12.77 -20.12
CA TRP A 370 -56.22 -11.86 -21.28
C TRP A 370 -55.03 -12.11 -22.20
N LYS A 371 -53.85 -12.41 -21.65
CA LYS A 371 -52.68 -12.78 -22.44
C LYS A 371 -52.96 -14.04 -23.26
N ARG A 372 -53.58 -15.06 -22.65
CA ARG A 372 -53.94 -16.29 -23.35
C ARG A 372 -55.02 -16.08 -24.41
N ILE A 373 -56.00 -15.21 -24.14
CA ILE A 373 -57.03 -14.82 -25.12
C ILE A 373 -56.40 -14.09 -26.30
N GLN A 374 -55.42 -13.21 -26.07
CA GLN A 374 -54.69 -12.52 -27.13
C GLN A 374 -53.85 -13.50 -27.96
N GLU A 375 -53.13 -14.43 -27.32
CA GLU A 375 -52.40 -15.51 -28.01
C GLU A 375 -53.33 -16.37 -28.87
N ILE A 376 -54.51 -16.73 -28.36
CA ILE A 376 -55.52 -17.48 -29.13
C ILE A 376 -56.04 -16.65 -30.30
N LYS A 377 -56.32 -15.35 -30.10
CA LYS A 377 -56.78 -14.44 -31.16
C LYS A 377 -55.72 -14.26 -32.26
N GLN A 378 -54.45 -14.18 -31.90
CA GLN A 378 -53.34 -14.12 -32.85
C GLN A 378 -53.23 -15.44 -33.62
N ALA A 379 -53.27 -16.59 -32.94
CA ALA A 379 -53.24 -17.90 -33.59
C ALA A 379 -54.44 -18.15 -34.53
N THR A 380 -55.64 -17.63 -34.19
CA THR A 380 -56.80 -17.71 -35.11
C THR A 380 -56.70 -16.73 -36.26
N LYS A 381 -56.15 -15.52 -36.04
CA LYS A 381 -55.91 -14.56 -37.13
C LYS A 381 -54.87 -15.05 -38.12
N GLU A 382 -53.79 -15.66 -37.65
CA GLU A 382 -52.77 -16.31 -38.49
C GLU A 382 -53.31 -17.55 -39.22
N GLY A 383 -54.31 -18.22 -38.65
CA GLY A 383 -55.04 -19.32 -39.31
C GLY A 383 -56.07 -18.86 -40.35
N GLU A 384 -56.66 -17.67 -40.20
CA GLU A 384 -57.61 -17.07 -41.15
C GLU A 384 -56.93 -16.22 -42.24
N SER A 385 -55.72 -15.67 -41.98
CA SER A 385 -54.94 -14.89 -42.95
C SER A 385 -54.15 -15.75 -43.96
N ALA A 386 -54.46 -17.03 -44.10
CA ALA A 386 -53.92 -17.91 -45.14
C ALA A 386 -54.88 -18.11 -46.33
N SER A 387 -56.06 -17.46 -46.35
CA SER A 387 -57.04 -17.64 -47.43
C SER A 387 -57.61 -16.39 -48.10
N GLU A 388 -57.16 -15.16 -47.79
CA GLU A 388 -57.59 -13.98 -48.56
C GLU A 388 -56.60 -12.81 -48.41
N GLU A 389 -55.85 -12.49 -49.46
CA GLU A 389 -55.20 -11.19 -49.66
C GLU A 389 -56.06 -10.35 -50.63
N LYS A 390 -56.38 -9.09 -50.28
CA LYS A 390 -55.83 -7.87 -50.93
C LYS A 390 -56.58 -6.56 -50.61
N ASP A 391 -55.74 -5.52 -50.42
CA ASP A 391 -55.86 -4.09 -50.76
C ASP A 391 -56.36 -3.00 -49.74
N ALA A 392 -55.37 -2.14 -49.41
CA ALA A 392 -55.33 -0.65 -49.43
C ALA A 392 -55.73 0.22 -48.21
N ASP A 393 -54.68 0.83 -47.63
CA ASP A 393 -54.42 2.17 -47.03
C ASP A 393 -55.54 3.13 -46.56
N GLU A 394 -55.42 3.65 -45.32
CA GLU A 394 -54.92 5.02 -44.99
C GLU A 394 -55.00 5.35 -43.46
N ASP A 395 -53.84 5.72 -42.90
CA ASP A 395 -53.50 6.75 -41.89
C ASP A 395 -54.45 7.20 -40.74
N LYS A 396 -54.00 7.09 -39.46
CA LYS A 396 -53.35 8.17 -38.64
C LYS A 396 -53.21 7.85 -37.13
N GLU A 397 -51.96 7.97 -36.66
CA GLU A 397 -51.44 8.51 -35.37
C GLU A 397 -52.24 8.35 -34.04
N LYS A 398 -51.64 7.72 -32.99
CA LYS A 398 -50.59 8.28 -32.08
C LYS A 398 -50.47 7.53 -30.72
N SER A 399 -49.25 7.07 -30.40
CA SER A 399 -48.53 7.06 -29.08
C SER A 399 -49.18 6.39 -27.83
N LYS A 400 -48.48 5.66 -26.93
CA LYS A 400 -47.05 5.62 -26.57
C LYS A 400 -46.70 4.48 -25.56
N GLU A 401 -45.51 3.88 -25.75
CA GLU A 401 -44.49 3.45 -24.75
C GLU A 401 -44.82 2.38 -23.66
N THR A 402 -43.99 1.39 -23.34
CA THR A 402 -42.52 1.43 -23.14
C THR A 402 -41.87 0.03 -23.18
N SER A 403 -40.76 -0.06 -23.91
CA SER A 403 -39.66 -1.02 -23.74
C SER A 403 -38.37 -0.20 -23.45
N PRO A 404 -37.31 -0.81 -22.91
CA PRO A 404 -36.32 -0.15 -22.06
C PRO A 404 -35.42 0.88 -22.78
N PRO A 405 -34.84 1.82 -22.01
CA PRO A 405 -34.26 3.05 -22.56
C PRO A 405 -32.99 2.81 -23.38
N PRO A 406 -32.81 3.53 -24.50
CA PRO A 406 -31.55 3.57 -25.24
C PRO A 406 -30.48 4.38 -24.48
N PRO A 407 -29.19 4.13 -24.76
CA PRO A 407 -28.08 4.85 -24.13
C PRO A 407 -28.12 6.33 -24.52
N TRP A 408 -27.83 7.17 -23.53
CA TRP A 408 -27.81 8.63 -23.62
C TRP A 408 -26.98 9.12 -24.82
N PRO A 409 -27.44 10.13 -25.58
CA PRO A 409 -26.63 10.74 -26.62
C PRO A 409 -25.50 11.55 -25.98
N SER A 410 -24.30 10.99 -26.07
CA SER A 410 -23.04 11.71 -25.92
C SER A 410 -23.01 12.84 -26.94
N LYS A 411 -23.18 14.08 -26.48
CA LYS A 411 -22.96 15.28 -27.29
C LYS A 411 -21.54 15.84 -27.13
N TYR A 412 -20.57 14.94 -26.92
CA TYR A 412 -19.13 15.22 -26.94
C TYR A 412 -18.32 14.11 -27.64
N ASP A 413 -18.94 13.37 -28.56
CA ASP A 413 -18.21 12.58 -29.54
C ASP A 413 -18.14 13.39 -30.84
N GLU A 414 -17.27 14.41 -30.84
CA GLU A 414 -16.61 14.73 -32.10
C GLU A 414 -15.76 13.50 -32.45
N PRO A 415 -15.86 12.96 -33.68
CA PRO A 415 -14.88 11.99 -34.12
C PRO A 415 -13.51 12.66 -34.02
N ILE A 416 -12.66 12.15 -33.14
CA ILE A 416 -11.22 12.36 -33.26
C ILE A 416 -10.91 11.85 -34.67
N SER A 417 -10.69 12.77 -35.61
CA SER A 417 -10.28 12.40 -36.95
C SER A 417 -9.04 11.52 -36.81
N ASP A 418 -8.96 10.50 -37.66
CA ASP A 418 -7.78 9.65 -37.85
C ASP A 418 -6.52 10.45 -38.26
N GLU A 419 -6.54 11.79 -38.22
CA GLU A 419 -5.40 12.69 -38.39
C GLU A 419 -4.51 12.82 -37.13
N VAL A 420 -4.99 12.44 -35.94
CA VAL A 420 -4.18 12.60 -34.70
C VAL A 420 -3.13 11.48 -34.53
N MET A 421 -3.32 10.32 -35.16
CA MET A 421 -2.34 9.21 -35.17
C MET A 421 -1.28 9.34 -36.27
N ALA A 422 -1.42 10.29 -37.21
CA ALA A 422 -0.58 10.39 -38.41
C ALA A 422 0.41 11.58 -38.37
N ARG A 423 0.92 11.97 -37.20
CA ARG A 423 1.86 13.09 -37.09
C ARG A 423 3.04 12.88 -36.13
N TRP A 424 3.60 11.67 -36.11
CA TRP A 424 5.03 11.51 -35.78
C TRP A 424 5.85 11.70 -37.05
N LYS A 425 5.99 12.97 -37.48
CA LYS A 425 7.22 13.36 -38.17
C LYS A 425 8.09 13.98 -37.09
N PRO A 426 9.10 13.27 -36.55
CA PRO A 426 10.15 13.99 -35.85
C PRO A 426 10.61 15.10 -36.80
N GLU A 427 10.67 16.35 -36.32
CA GLU A 427 11.44 17.35 -37.05
C GLU A 427 12.80 16.71 -37.34
N PRO A 428 13.31 16.79 -38.59
CA PRO A 428 14.58 16.17 -38.93
C PRO A 428 15.64 16.82 -38.05
N VAL A 429 16.02 16.12 -36.98
CA VAL A 429 17.14 16.48 -36.14
C VAL A 429 18.34 16.50 -37.08
N GLU A 430 18.96 17.67 -37.24
CA GLU A 430 20.16 17.80 -38.06
C GLU A 430 21.16 16.74 -37.61
N ALA A 431 21.45 15.77 -38.48
CA ALA A 431 22.40 14.71 -38.22
C ALA A 431 23.79 15.34 -38.05
N GLY A 432 24.18 15.62 -36.80
CA GLY A 432 25.44 16.31 -36.47
C GLY A 432 25.38 17.33 -35.33
N ALA A 433 24.20 17.62 -34.76
CA ALA A 433 24.12 18.51 -33.59
C ALA A 433 24.88 17.93 -32.37
N PRO A 434 25.70 18.74 -31.66
CA PRO A 434 26.38 18.28 -30.45
C PRO A 434 25.34 17.90 -29.38
N ILE A 435 25.51 16.73 -28.76
CA ILE A 435 24.63 16.28 -27.68
C ILE A 435 24.92 17.12 -26.44
N ASP A 436 23.93 17.91 -26.01
CA ASP A 436 24.00 18.62 -24.74
C ASP A 436 23.72 17.65 -23.58
N VAL A 437 24.77 17.31 -22.83
CA VAL A 437 24.69 16.42 -21.67
C VAL A 437 23.83 17.04 -20.56
N ALA A 438 23.82 18.37 -20.43
CA ALA A 438 22.99 19.04 -19.42
C ALA A 438 21.49 18.93 -19.73
N ALA A 439 21.11 18.99 -21.01
CA ALA A 439 19.75 18.73 -21.46
C ALA A 439 19.37 17.26 -21.26
N LEU A 440 20.31 16.32 -21.46
CA LEU A 440 20.07 14.89 -21.29
C LEU A 440 19.80 14.49 -19.83
N VAL A 441 20.54 15.07 -18.87
CA VAL A 441 20.34 14.80 -17.43
C VAL A 441 18.95 15.26 -16.97
N ASN A 442 18.42 16.34 -17.56
CA ASN A 442 17.10 16.89 -17.23
C ASN A 442 15.98 16.37 -18.14
N TRP A 443 16.28 15.41 -19.02
CA TRP A 443 15.34 14.91 -20.02
C TRP A 443 14.30 13.99 -19.39
N ASP A 444 13.04 14.32 -19.63
CA ASP A 444 11.89 13.51 -19.23
C ASP A 444 10.87 13.50 -20.39
N PRO A 445 10.57 12.33 -20.99
CA PRO A 445 9.71 12.23 -22.16
C PRO A 445 8.28 12.72 -21.87
N ALA A 446 7.81 12.60 -20.63
CA ALA A 446 6.49 13.09 -20.24
C ALA A 446 6.40 14.62 -20.33
N ARG A 447 7.52 15.34 -20.15
CA ARG A 447 7.52 16.81 -20.26
C ARG A 447 7.27 17.30 -21.68
N ILE A 448 7.66 16.53 -22.70
CA ILE A 448 7.54 16.91 -24.12
C ILE A 448 6.07 16.89 -24.55
N THR A 449 5.37 15.78 -24.31
CA THR A 449 3.95 15.63 -24.63
C THR A 449 3.10 16.69 -23.91
N GLN A 450 3.41 16.97 -22.65
CA GLN A 450 2.77 18.04 -21.88
C GLN A 450 3.00 19.42 -22.50
N LEU A 451 4.24 19.74 -22.92
CA LEU A 451 4.55 21.03 -23.54
C LEU A 451 3.81 21.21 -24.87
N GLU A 452 3.67 20.16 -25.67
CA GLU A 452 2.92 20.21 -26.92
C GLU A 452 1.43 20.50 -26.68
N GLU A 453 0.82 19.83 -25.71
CA GLU A 453 -0.57 20.10 -25.34
C GLU A 453 -0.74 21.51 -24.75
N MET A 454 0.18 21.95 -23.89
CA MET A 454 0.15 23.31 -23.33
C MET A 454 0.37 24.37 -24.40
N LYS A 455 1.14 24.10 -25.45
CA LYS A 455 1.28 24.99 -26.62
C LYS A 455 -0.05 25.15 -27.35
N ARG A 456 -0.86 24.08 -27.48
CA ARG A 456 -2.20 24.15 -28.10
C ARG A 456 -3.13 25.04 -27.29
N ASP A 457 -3.05 24.96 -25.96
CA ASP A 457 -3.93 25.70 -25.06
C ASP A 457 -3.33 27.03 -24.57
N ARG A 458 -2.23 27.48 -25.18
CA ARG A 458 -1.50 28.70 -24.81
C ARG A 458 -2.42 29.91 -24.68
N ASN A 459 -3.35 30.04 -25.61
CA ASN A 459 -4.31 31.15 -25.65
C ASN A 459 -5.21 31.16 -24.41
N ASP A 460 -5.63 29.99 -23.93
CA ASP A 460 -6.55 29.89 -22.78
C ASP A 460 -5.81 30.01 -21.44
N ILE A 461 -4.50 29.76 -21.44
CA ILE A 461 -3.59 30.03 -20.32
C ILE A 461 -3.37 31.54 -20.16
N THR A 462 -3.19 32.29 -21.27
CA THR A 462 -2.82 33.72 -21.21
C THR A 462 -4.00 34.69 -21.14
N LYS A 463 -5.21 34.28 -21.53
CA LYS A 463 -6.38 35.18 -21.64
C LYS A 463 -6.91 35.70 -20.30
N SER A 464 -7.06 34.85 -19.29
CA SER A 464 -7.70 35.22 -18.00
C SER A 464 -7.49 34.15 -16.94
N ALA A 465 -7.45 34.57 -15.67
CA ALA A 465 -7.44 33.67 -14.49
C ALA A 465 -8.62 32.68 -14.50
N ALA A 466 -9.81 33.14 -14.91
CA ALA A 466 -11.00 32.30 -14.98
C ALA A 466 -10.89 31.23 -16.08
N SER A 467 -10.20 31.54 -17.18
CA SER A 467 -9.94 30.60 -18.27
C SER A 467 -8.94 29.51 -17.83
N LEU A 468 -7.87 29.90 -17.14
CA LEU A 468 -6.91 28.98 -16.56
C LEU A 468 -7.55 28.07 -15.50
N GLN A 469 -8.37 28.62 -14.61
CA GLN A 469 -9.14 27.85 -13.63
C GLN A 469 -10.09 26.86 -14.31
N ARG A 470 -10.79 27.30 -15.37
CA ARG A 470 -11.69 26.43 -16.14
C ARG A 470 -10.93 25.27 -16.78
N LEU A 471 -9.76 25.53 -17.34
CA LEU A 471 -8.90 24.51 -17.95
C LEU A 471 -8.41 23.50 -16.90
N ILE A 472 -7.98 23.96 -15.72
CA ILE A 472 -7.63 23.07 -14.59
C ILE A 472 -8.83 22.23 -14.20
N SER A 473 -10.02 22.84 -14.09
CA SER A 473 -11.26 22.15 -13.70
C SER A 473 -11.65 21.06 -14.71
N ILE A 474 -11.54 21.34 -16.01
CA ILE A 474 -11.81 20.36 -17.08
C ILE A 474 -10.83 19.17 -16.98
N ASN A 475 -9.54 19.44 -16.75
CA ASN A 475 -8.55 18.39 -16.61
C ASN A 475 -8.77 17.55 -15.34
N LEU A 476 -9.18 18.15 -14.21
CA LEU A 476 -9.54 17.42 -13.00
C LEU A 476 -10.77 16.54 -13.20
N LEU A 477 -11.78 17.02 -13.92
CA LEU A 477 -12.95 16.21 -14.30
C LEU A 477 -12.55 15.05 -15.22
N ARG A 478 -11.65 15.28 -16.18
CA ARG A 478 -11.10 14.23 -17.04
C ARG A 478 -10.32 13.19 -16.24
N LEU A 479 -9.49 13.63 -15.30
CA LEU A 479 -8.74 12.74 -14.39
C LEU A 479 -9.69 11.89 -13.55
N ASN A 480 -10.75 12.49 -12.99
CA ASN A 480 -11.77 11.74 -12.25
C ASN A 480 -12.50 10.72 -13.14
N LYS A 481 -12.81 11.06 -14.39
CA LYS A 481 -13.41 10.12 -15.36
C LYS A 481 -12.49 8.93 -15.65
N LEU A 482 -11.21 9.17 -15.94
CA LEU A 482 -10.22 8.13 -16.20
C LEU A 482 -10.01 7.24 -14.95
N ARG A 483 -9.90 7.85 -13.77
CA ARG A 483 -9.82 7.12 -12.50
C ARG A 483 -11.04 6.22 -12.27
N ASN A 484 -12.24 6.72 -12.54
CA ASN A 484 -13.48 5.93 -12.38
C ASN A 484 -13.57 4.79 -13.40
N GLN A 485 -13.09 5.00 -14.63
CA GLN A 485 -12.98 3.93 -15.63
C GLN A 485 -11.99 2.85 -15.16
N ARG A 486 -10.81 3.25 -14.66
CA ARG A 486 -9.82 2.33 -14.07
C ARG A 486 -10.40 1.59 -12.86
N TYR A 487 -11.10 2.28 -11.97
CA TYR A 487 -11.73 1.68 -10.79
C TYR A 487 -12.79 0.64 -11.16
N ARG A 488 -13.59 0.91 -12.19
CA ARG A 488 -14.59 -0.05 -12.71
C ARG A 488 -13.96 -1.26 -13.41
N ALA A 489 -12.81 -1.07 -14.04
CA ALA A 489 -12.07 -2.13 -14.70
C ALA A 489 -11.17 -2.94 -13.73
N SER A 490 -10.84 -2.37 -12.57
CA SER A 490 -9.98 -3.01 -11.57
C SER A 490 -10.77 -3.97 -10.69
N ASP A 491 -10.22 -5.16 -10.49
CA ASP A 491 -10.69 -6.10 -9.48
C ASP A 491 -9.99 -5.82 -8.13
N PRO A 492 -10.65 -6.10 -6.99
CA PRO A 492 -10.04 -5.92 -5.65
C PRO A 492 -8.79 -6.79 -5.42
N ARG A 493 -8.58 -7.81 -6.26
CA ARG A 493 -7.39 -8.68 -6.24
C ARG A 493 -6.27 -8.20 -7.16
N SER A 494 -6.58 -7.32 -8.11
CA SER A 494 -5.65 -6.85 -9.13
C SER A 494 -5.96 -5.39 -9.46
N ILE A 495 -5.39 -4.49 -8.65
CA ILE A 495 -5.49 -3.05 -8.88
C ILE A 495 -4.65 -2.71 -10.11
N LEU A 496 -5.30 -2.19 -11.15
CA LEU A 496 -4.63 -1.77 -12.37
C LEU A 496 -3.81 -0.49 -12.12
N PRO A 497 -2.58 -0.39 -12.65
CA PRO A 497 -1.81 0.85 -12.59
C PRO A 497 -2.50 1.97 -13.39
N PRO A 498 -2.19 3.25 -13.09
CA PRO A 498 -2.71 4.37 -13.87
C PRO A 498 -2.20 4.31 -15.32
N GLY A 499 -3.08 4.59 -16.28
CA GLY A 499 -2.73 4.65 -17.70
C GLY A 499 -1.86 5.87 -18.01
N ASP A 500 -1.15 5.85 -19.14
CA ASP A 500 -0.24 6.95 -19.50
C ASP A 500 -1.00 8.25 -19.80
N GLU A 501 -2.22 8.17 -20.32
CA GLU A 501 -3.11 9.34 -20.45
C GLU A 501 -3.45 9.98 -19.10
N GLU A 502 -3.71 9.17 -18.06
CA GLU A 502 -4.01 9.65 -16.71
C GLU A 502 -2.79 10.37 -16.11
N LYS A 503 -1.59 9.80 -16.28
CA LYS A 503 -0.33 10.41 -15.86
C LYS A 503 -0.08 11.73 -16.59
N ASN A 504 -0.30 11.77 -17.90
CA ASN A 504 -0.11 12.99 -18.70
C ASN A 504 -1.04 14.11 -18.25
N VAL A 505 -2.33 13.82 -18.03
CA VAL A 505 -3.30 14.79 -17.51
C VAL A 505 -2.91 15.25 -16.10
N TYR A 506 -2.48 14.34 -15.22
CA TYR A 506 -2.01 14.68 -13.87
C TYR A 506 -0.83 15.66 -13.89
N HIS A 507 0.27 15.31 -14.58
CA HIS A 507 1.45 16.16 -14.63
C HIS A 507 1.18 17.50 -15.32
N ARG A 508 0.30 17.50 -16.34
CA ARG A 508 -0.18 18.74 -16.96
C ARG A 508 -0.94 19.62 -15.96
N THR A 509 -1.86 19.07 -15.17
CA THR A 509 -2.56 19.85 -14.13
C THR A 509 -1.61 20.38 -13.07
N ALA A 510 -0.62 19.58 -12.64
CA ALA A 510 0.39 20.01 -11.70
C ALA A 510 1.20 21.20 -12.24
N LYS A 511 1.64 21.15 -13.50
CA LYS A 511 2.34 22.27 -14.15
C LYS A 511 1.49 23.51 -14.29
N LEU A 512 0.22 23.38 -14.66
CA LEU A 512 -0.68 24.54 -14.75
C LEU A 512 -0.89 25.21 -13.39
N LEU A 513 -0.91 24.42 -12.31
CA LEU A 513 -0.94 24.94 -10.94
C LEU A 513 0.38 25.62 -10.56
N THR A 514 1.55 25.05 -10.88
CA THR A 514 2.84 25.72 -10.62
C THR A 514 2.94 27.04 -11.40
N PHE A 515 2.53 27.05 -12.67
CA PHE A 515 2.47 28.29 -13.44
C PHE A 515 1.50 29.31 -12.85
N ALA A 516 0.34 28.89 -12.33
CA ALA A 516 -0.58 29.80 -11.66
C ALA A 516 0.05 30.40 -10.40
N ILE A 517 0.73 29.58 -9.59
CA ILE A 517 1.43 30.03 -8.38
C ILE A 517 2.52 31.05 -8.73
N GLU A 518 3.33 30.77 -9.75
CA GLU A 518 4.39 31.67 -10.21
C GLU A 518 3.82 32.97 -10.81
N ALA A 519 2.78 32.88 -11.65
CA ALA A 519 2.17 34.03 -12.31
C ALA A 519 1.47 34.98 -11.33
N TYR A 520 0.81 34.43 -10.31
CA TYR A 520 0.09 35.20 -9.29
C TYR A 520 0.92 35.45 -8.02
N LYS A 521 2.15 34.95 -7.96
CA LYS A 521 3.07 35.07 -6.80
C LYS A 521 2.41 34.67 -5.47
N LEU A 522 1.67 33.56 -5.49
CA LEU A 522 0.97 33.05 -4.31
C LEU A 522 1.97 32.43 -3.34
N SER A 523 1.85 32.78 -2.05
CA SER A 523 2.63 32.16 -0.98
C SER A 523 1.88 30.96 -0.39
N PRO A 524 2.57 29.97 0.20
CA PRO A 524 1.92 28.82 0.84
C PRO A 524 0.89 29.21 1.92
N GLY A 525 1.04 30.39 2.54
CA GLY A 525 0.11 30.94 3.54
C GLY A 525 -1.19 31.52 2.98
N ASP A 526 -1.28 31.75 1.66
CA ASP A 526 -2.51 32.23 1.01
C ASP A 526 -3.53 31.08 0.80
N PHE A 527 -3.07 29.83 0.94
CA PHE A 527 -3.91 28.66 0.86
C PHE A 527 -4.47 28.31 2.24
N ASP A 528 -5.80 28.18 2.35
CA ASP A 528 -6.48 27.63 3.53
C ASP A 528 -6.34 26.09 3.61
N VAL A 529 -5.11 25.59 3.40
CA VAL A 529 -4.78 24.17 3.42
C VAL A 529 -3.87 23.90 4.61
N LYS A 530 -4.36 23.07 5.53
CA LYS A 530 -3.57 22.61 6.68
C LYS A 530 -2.63 21.51 6.23
N PHE A 531 -1.36 21.84 6.02
CA PHE A 531 -0.31 20.84 5.77
C PHE A 531 -0.05 20.02 7.03
N SER A 532 0.17 18.71 6.86
CA SER A 532 0.64 17.85 7.95
C SER A 532 2.00 18.35 8.44
N ARG A 533 2.15 18.50 9.76
CA ARG A 533 3.45 18.79 10.39
C ARG A 533 4.36 17.57 10.47
N HIS A 534 3.84 16.38 10.20
CA HIS A 534 4.55 15.12 10.28
C HIS A 534 4.83 14.56 8.90
N LEU A 535 6.09 14.18 8.69
CA LEU A 535 6.57 13.51 7.48
C LEU A 535 7.03 12.09 7.86
N PRO A 536 6.62 11.05 7.11
CA PRO A 536 7.11 9.70 7.36
C PRO A 536 8.58 9.62 6.94
N VAL A 537 9.43 9.16 7.86
CA VAL A 537 10.87 8.97 7.65
C VAL A 537 11.22 7.52 8.01
N LEU A 538 12.16 6.93 7.28
CA LEU A 538 12.68 5.60 7.61
C LEU A 538 13.46 5.68 8.93
N THR A 539 13.25 4.69 9.80
CA THR A 539 13.97 4.58 11.07
C THR A 539 14.94 3.41 11.02
N GLU A 540 15.96 3.43 11.87
CA GLU A 540 16.91 2.33 11.97
C GLU A 540 16.32 1.19 12.81
N GLU A 541 16.28 0.00 12.22
CA GLU A 541 15.91 -1.24 12.91
C GLU A 541 17.17 -1.99 13.31
N PHE A 542 17.27 -2.36 14.59
CA PHE A 542 18.35 -3.20 15.10
C PHE A 542 17.79 -4.52 15.65
N GLY A 543 18.51 -5.61 15.40
CA GLY A 543 18.18 -6.91 15.97
C GLY A 543 18.45 -6.94 17.47
N GLY A 544 17.62 -7.67 18.23
CA GLY A 544 17.88 -7.93 19.65
C GLY A 544 19.24 -8.63 19.85
N VAL A 545 19.96 -8.22 20.89
CA VAL A 545 21.29 -8.76 21.24
C VAL A 545 21.22 -10.05 22.05
N LEU A 546 20.05 -10.38 22.60
CA LEU A 546 19.84 -11.63 23.31
C LEU A 546 19.80 -12.78 22.30
N PRO A 547 20.60 -13.84 22.50
CA PRO A 547 20.57 -14.99 21.62
C PRO A 547 19.17 -15.62 21.70
N GLY A 548 18.54 -15.81 20.54
CA GLY A 548 17.29 -16.56 20.48
C GLY A 548 17.50 -17.98 21.01
N ALA A 549 16.53 -18.51 21.76
CA ALA A 549 16.55 -19.91 22.15
C ALA A 549 16.71 -20.75 20.87
N MET A 550 17.72 -21.64 20.83
CA MET A 550 17.84 -22.56 19.71
C MET A 550 16.51 -23.30 19.57
N PRO A 551 15.84 -23.25 18.41
CA PRO A 551 14.55 -23.90 18.26
C PRO A 551 14.73 -25.37 18.58
N SER A 552 14.03 -25.85 19.62
CA SER A 552 13.98 -27.27 19.96
C SER A 552 13.26 -27.98 18.82
N LYS A 553 14.04 -28.46 17.85
CA LYS A 553 13.61 -29.03 16.57
C LYS A 553 13.01 -27.97 15.63
N PRO A 554 13.27 -28.03 14.32
CA PRO A 554 12.60 -27.17 13.37
C PRO A 554 11.09 -27.47 13.44
N SER A 555 10.34 -26.58 14.08
CA SER A 555 8.90 -26.50 13.93
C SER A 555 8.62 -26.25 12.45
N GLN A 556 8.20 -27.31 11.76
CA GLN A 556 7.66 -27.23 10.41
C GLN A 556 6.37 -26.42 10.44
N TYR A 557 6.48 -25.09 10.46
CA TYR A 557 5.43 -24.26 9.91
C TYR A 557 5.55 -24.35 8.39
N PRO A 558 4.48 -24.73 7.68
CA PRO A 558 4.54 -24.88 6.23
C PRO A 558 4.64 -23.49 5.62
N VAL A 559 5.84 -23.11 5.20
CA VAL A 559 6.00 -22.15 4.12
C VAL A 559 5.27 -22.75 2.92
N SER A 560 4.19 -22.09 2.52
CA SER A 560 3.46 -22.36 1.29
C SER A 560 4.44 -22.30 0.11
N GLY A 561 4.92 -23.46 -0.32
CA GLY A 561 5.84 -23.60 -1.44
C GLY A 561 6.23 -25.05 -1.66
N ASN A 562 5.68 -25.65 -2.72
CA ASN A 562 5.99 -26.98 -3.27
C ASN A 562 5.60 -28.23 -2.47
N ARG A 563 4.44 -28.78 -2.86
CA ARG A 563 4.13 -30.22 -2.73
C ARG A 563 5.14 -31.05 -3.53
N ARG A 564 6.20 -31.53 -2.88
CA ARG A 564 6.85 -32.79 -3.26
C ARG A 564 6.97 -33.66 -2.02
N VAL A 565 6.19 -34.74 -2.02
CA VAL A 565 6.18 -35.76 -0.98
C VAL A 565 7.58 -36.40 -0.92
N PRO A 566 8.24 -36.46 0.25
CA PRO A 566 9.49 -37.18 0.38
C PRO A 566 9.22 -38.68 0.60
N ASN A 567 10.08 -39.52 0.00
CA ASN A 567 10.24 -40.96 0.24
C ASN A 567 9.19 -41.92 -0.34
N ILE A 568 9.35 -42.23 -1.64
CA ILE A 568 9.22 -43.61 -2.11
C ILE A 568 10.58 -44.00 -2.70
N ARG A 569 11.39 -44.71 -1.92
CA ARG A 569 12.64 -45.34 -2.39
C ARG A 569 12.26 -46.60 -3.15
N GLY A 570 12.26 -46.53 -4.48
CA GLY A 570 12.27 -47.71 -5.36
C GLY A 570 13.62 -48.43 -5.33
N PRO A 571 13.68 -49.72 -5.71
CA PRO A 571 14.84 -50.57 -5.47
C PRO A 571 15.99 -50.28 -6.44
N TYR A 572 17.20 -50.35 -5.89
CA TYR A 572 18.51 -50.20 -6.53
C TYR A 572 18.64 -50.83 -7.92
N ARG A 573 19.21 -50.08 -8.86
CA ARG A 573 20.11 -50.66 -9.89
C ARG A 573 21.43 -49.92 -9.91
N LYS A 574 22.45 -50.52 -9.29
CA LYS A 574 23.86 -50.26 -9.62
C LYS A 574 24.11 -50.77 -11.04
N LYS A 575 24.59 -49.90 -11.92
CA LYS A 575 25.41 -50.32 -13.07
C LYS A 575 26.63 -49.42 -13.12
N ASN A 576 27.77 -50.00 -12.75
CA ASN A 576 29.07 -49.52 -13.17
C ASN A 576 29.14 -49.57 -14.70
N ARG A 577 29.71 -48.55 -15.33
CA ARG A 577 30.64 -48.78 -16.43
C ARG A 577 31.58 -47.59 -16.58
N ALA A 578 32.87 -47.91 -16.50
CA ALA A 578 33.96 -47.12 -17.03
C ALA A 578 33.81 -46.95 -18.55
N VAL A 579 34.12 -45.75 -19.04
CA VAL A 579 35.23 -45.45 -19.95
C VAL A 579 35.80 -44.10 -19.51
#